data_AF-A0A0D0C891-F1
#
_entry.id   AF-A0A0D0C891-F1
#
_cell.length_a   1.000
_cell.length_b   1.000
_cell.length_c   1.000
_cell.angle_alpha   90.00
_cell.angle_beta   90.00
_cell.angle_gamma   90.00
#
_symmetry.space_group_name_H-M   'P 1'
#
loop_
_entity.id
_entity.type
_entity.pdbx_description
1 polymer ?
#
loop_
_entity_poly.entity_id
_entity_poly.type
_entity_poly.pdbx_seq_one_letter_code
_entity_poly.pdbx_strand_id
1 'polypeptide(L)'
;MNEDDLAILLQFGYAGITIVAGRIIVSMFFGIYIMVSGIAIWILARTGLRTRPQQIALFLQLSLLLNSICCFLSGCAISFTDIRVLLIHSDASRSLGDREITLDGLRSVNHFNLIIAWTSTINLLIADTLVIWRAWAIWRGNKLAQLIWIALGLSNTVFNILSVTIWNFNGPGATYIEQNLYLLISFIVNALATVAIAYKAWIHSRATSVFGKEYQRSSGGRPRVGKILWVVTESGVVFCIIQGAFFAISIASSISSSDSSTTSLLEVFHAIIQPFGIIILPYYPTVVFIVANLVGRF
;
A
#
# COMPACT_ATOMS: atom_id res chain seq x y z
N MET A 1 -8.86 -43.47 8.39
CA MET A 1 -8.95 -42.00 8.27
C MET A 1 -10.20 -41.63 9.03
N ASN A 2 -10.05 -40.91 10.14
CA ASN A 2 -11.18 -40.57 11.01
C ASN A 2 -12.03 -39.46 10.35
N GLU A 3 -13.28 -39.29 10.78
CA GLU A 3 -14.15 -38.20 10.29
C GLU A 3 -13.51 -36.83 10.52
N ASP A 4 -12.79 -36.67 11.63
CA ASP A 4 -12.03 -35.46 11.96
C ASP A 4 -10.89 -35.18 10.94
N ASP A 5 -10.17 -36.21 10.51
CA ASP A 5 -9.10 -36.07 9.51
C ASP A 5 -9.67 -35.62 8.16
N LEU A 6 -10.84 -36.13 7.78
CA LEU A 6 -11.52 -35.77 6.53
C LEU A 6 -12.02 -34.32 6.55
N ALA A 7 -12.57 -33.87 7.68
CA ALA A 7 -13.01 -32.49 7.86
C ALA A 7 -11.84 -31.50 7.74
N ILE A 8 -10.71 -31.80 8.38
CA ILE A 8 -9.48 -30.99 8.30
C ILE A 8 -8.96 -30.94 6.86
N LEU A 9 -8.97 -32.08 6.14
CA LEU A 9 -8.51 -32.15 4.75
C LEU A 9 -9.38 -31.31 3.80
N LEU A 10 -10.71 -31.32 4.01
CA LEU A 10 -11.64 -30.51 3.22
C LEU A 10 -11.46 -29.02 3.48
N GLN A 11 -11.33 -28.62 4.75
CA GLN A 11 -11.07 -27.23 5.12
C GLN A 11 -9.74 -26.74 4.54
N PHE A 12 -8.69 -27.55 4.63
CA PHE A 12 -7.39 -27.23 4.06
C PHE A 12 -7.42 -27.18 2.53
N GLY A 13 -8.16 -28.09 1.89
CA GLY A 13 -8.35 -28.08 0.44
C GLY A 13 -9.02 -26.79 -0.04
N TYR A 14 -10.07 -26.35 0.67
CA TYR A 14 -10.75 -25.09 0.38
C TYR A 14 -9.82 -23.88 0.56
N ALA A 15 -9.13 -23.78 1.70
CA ALA A 15 -8.16 -22.73 1.98
C ALA A 15 -6.99 -22.73 0.97
N GLY A 16 -6.52 -23.91 0.56
CA GLY A 16 -5.48 -24.06 -0.44
C GLY A 16 -5.90 -23.51 -1.80
N ILE A 17 -7.13 -23.81 -2.24
CA ILE A 17 -7.68 -23.28 -3.50
C ILE A 17 -7.79 -21.76 -3.46
N THR A 18 -8.30 -21.18 -2.37
CA THR A 18 -8.44 -19.71 -2.25
C THR A 18 -7.08 -19.01 -2.21
N ILE A 19 -6.09 -19.58 -1.52
CA ILE A 19 -4.70 -19.07 -1.50
C ILE A 19 -4.09 -19.14 -2.91
N VAL A 20 -4.20 -20.27 -3.61
CA VAL A 20 -3.66 -20.41 -4.98
C VAL A 20 -4.32 -19.42 -5.94
N ALA A 21 -5.66 -19.30 -5.89
CA ALA A 21 -6.39 -18.33 -6.71
C ALA A 21 -5.93 -16.89 -6.41
N GLY A 22 -5.80 -16.52 -5.14
CA GLY A 22 -5.27 -15.23 -4.72
C GLY A 22 -3.86 -14.96 -5.25
N ARG A 23 -2.97 -15.95 -5.18
CA ARG A 23 -1.60 -15.85 -5.69
C ARG A 23 -1.53 -15.66 -7.20
N ILE A 24 -2.41 -16.30 -7.96
CA ILE A 24 -2.51 -16.09 -9.42
C ILE A 24 -2.88 -14.64 -9.72
N ILE A 25 -3.91 -14.11 -9.06
CA ILE A 25 -4.35 -12.72 -9.24
C ILE A 25 -3.20 -11.75 -8.90
N VAL A 26 -2.61 -11.92 -7.71
CA VAL A 26 -1.46 -11.15 -7.22
C VAL A 26 -0.29 -11.19 -8.21
N SER A 27 0.01 -12.35 -8.80
CA SER A 27 1.07 -12.50 -9.80
C SER A 27 0.78 -11.72 -11.10
N MET A 28 -0.47 -11.73 -11.58
CA MET A 28 -0.86 -10.93 -12.75
C MET A 28 -0.66 -9.44 -12.51
N PHE A 29 -1.14 -8.92 -11.37
CA PHE A 29 -0.97 -7.51 -11.00
C PHE A 29 0.49 -7.15 -10.72
N PHE A 30 1.28 -8.07 -10.18
CA PHE A 30 2.72 -7.86 -10.02
C PHE A 30 3.44 -7.76 -11.37
N GLY A 31 3.08 -8.60 -12.35
CA GLY A 31 3.60 -8.52 -13.71
C GLY A 31 3.30 -7.17 -14.37
N ILE A 32 2.05 -6.68 -14.25
CA ILE A 32 1.66 -5.34 -14.70
C ILE A 32 2.50 -4.27 -14.00
N TYR A 33 2.72 -4.40 -12.68
CA TYR A 33 3.50 -3.44 -11.91
C TYR A 33 4.95 -3.36 -12.39
N ILE A 34 5.59 -4.51 -12.68
CA ILE A 34 6.94 -4.55 -13.25
C ILE A 34 6.99 -3.78 -14.57
N MET A 35 6.00 -3.95 -15.44
CA MET A 35 5.95 -3.23 -16.72
C MET A 35 5.82 -1.71 -16.49
N VAL A 36 4.89 -1.27 -15.65
CA VAL A 36 4.68 0.16 -15.34
C VAL A 36 5.92 0.78 -14.67
N SER A 37 6.52 0.06 -13.72
CA SER A 37 7.76 0.47 -13.05
C SER A 37 8.93 0.57 -14.03
N GLY A 38 9.07 -0.40 -14.94
CA GLY A 38 10.06 -0.39 -16.01
C GLY A 38 9.91 0.83 -16.92
N ILE A 39 8.68 1.18 -17.30
CA ILE A 39 8.38 2.41 -18.06
C ILE A 39 8.79 3.65 -17.25
N ALA A 40 8.44 3.72 -15.97
CA ALA A 40 8.80 4.86 -15.11
C ALA A 40 10.32 5.05 -15.02
N ILE A 41 11.06 3.96 -14.77
CA ILE A 41 12.53 3.95 -14.71
C ILE A 41 13.12 4.37 -16.05
N TRP A 42 12.61 3.83 -17.17
CA TRP A 42 13.07 4.19 -18.50
C TRP A 42 12.86 5.68 -18.82
N ILE A 43 11.69 6.23 -18.48
CA ILE A 43 11.40 7.68 -18.65
C ILE A 43 12.37 8.51 -17.80
N LEU A 44 12.54 8.17 -16.52
CA LEU A 44 13.42 8.86 -15.57
C LEU A 44 14.89 8.83 -16.03
N ALA A 45 15.36 7.69 -16.55
CA ALA A 45 16.70 7.54 -17.10
C ALA A 45 16.87 8.38 -18.38
N ARG A 46 15.88 8.35 -19.29
CA ARG A 46 15.87 9.13 -20.53
C ARG A 46 15.79 10.65 -20.31
N THR A 47 15.23 11.12 -19.20
CA THR A 47 15.24 12.55 -18.82
C THR A 47 16.62 13.07 -18.42
N GLY A 48 17.59 12.19 -18.20
CA GLY A 48 18.90 12.53 -17.66
C GLY A 48 18.84 12.74 -16.15
N LEU A 49 19.82 12.20 -15.43
CA LEU A 49 19.90 12.24 -13.96
C LEU A 49 20.64 13.47 -13.45
N ARG A 50 20.47 14.60 -14.13
CA ARG A 50 21.30 15.79 -13.91
C ARG A 50 20.85 16.61 -12.71
N THR A 51 19.59 16.47 -12.28
CA THR A 51 19.03 17.20 -11.15
C THR A 51 18.81 16.30 -9.93
N ARG A 52 19.04 16.84 -8.72
CA ARG A 52 18.81 16.13 -7.45
C ARG A 52 17.39 15.54 -7.32
N PRO A 53 16.31 16.25 -7.72
CA PRO A 53 14.96 15.69 -7.63
C PRO A 53 14.75 14.44 -8.51
N GLN A 54 15.35 14.40 -9.70
CA GLN A 54 15.26 13.23 -10.58
C GLN A 54 16.01 12.03 -10.01
N GLN A 55 17.17 12.25 -9.39
CA GLN A 55 17.92 11.19 -8.70
C GLN A 55 17.13 10.62 -7.54
N ILE A 56 16.50 11.48 -6.73
CA ILE A 56 15.62 11.04 -5.62
C ILE A 56 14.43 10.26 -6.16
N ALA A 57 13.76 10.73 -7.22
CA ALA A 57 12.62 10.03 -7.82
C ALA A 57 13.02 8.65 -8.37
N LEU A 58 14.19 8.54 -9.01
CA LEU A 58 14.72 7.25 -9.47
C LEU A 58 15.01 6.31 -8.31
N PHE A 59 15.68 6.81 -7.26
CA PHE A 59 15.97 6.03 -6.06
C PHE A 59 14.68 5.49 -5.42
N LEU A 60 13.69 6.36 -5.21
CA LEU A 60 12.39 5.96 -4.67
C LEU A 60 11.69 4.92 -5.56
N GLN A 61 11.72 5.09 -6.88
CA GLN A 61 11.13 4.12 -7.80
C GLN A 61 11.83 2.75 -7.76
N LEU A 62 13.16 2.74 -7.65
CA LEU A 62 13.93 1.50 -7.48
C LEU A 62 13.65 0.84 -6.13
N SER A 63 13.54 1.63 -5.05
CA SER A 63 13.15 1.12 -3.73
C SER A 63 11.75 0.49 -3.75
N LEU A 64 10.76 1.15 -4.37
CA LEU A 64 9.40 0.61 -4.52
C LEU A 64 9.40 -0.70 -5.31
N LEU A 65 10.17 -0.77 -6.41
CA LEU A 65 10.29 -1.99 -7.21
C LEU A 65 10.92 -3.13 -6.40
N LEU A 66 12.05 -2.86 -5.75
CA LEU A 66 12.76 -3.85 -4.95
C LEU A 66 11.90 -4.37 -3.79
N ASN A 67 11.24 -3.48 -3.05
CA ASN A 67 10.32 -3.85 -1.98
C ASN A 67 9.18 -4.73 -2.48
N SER A 68 8.62 -4.39 -3.64
CA SER A 68 7.53 -5.18 -4.25
C SER A 68 8.00 -6.56 -4.68
N ILE A 69 9.22 -6.68 -5.23
CA ILE A 69 9.84 -7.98 -5.56
C ILE A 69 10.06 -8.80 -4.28
N CYS A 70 10.66 -8.21 -3.25
CA CYS A 70 10.91 -8.89 -1.97
C CYS A 70 9.60 -9.37 -1.33
N CYS A 71 8.57 -8.53 -1.34
CA CYS A 71 7.26 -8.86 -0.80
C CYS A 71 6.59 -10.01 -1.58
N PHE A 72 6.60 -9.94 -2.91
CA PHE A 72 6.04 -10.98 -3.77
C PHE A 72 6.75 -12.32 -3.58
N LEU A 73 8.09 -12.33 -3.59
CA LEU A 73 8.88 -13.54 -3.38
C LEU A 73 8.67 -14.14 -1.99
N SER A 74 8.60 -13.30 -0.95
CA SER A 74 8.32 -13.74 0.42
C SER A 74 6.91 -14.33 0.53
N GLY A 75 5.92 -13.71 -0.13
CA GLY A 75 4.56 -14.24 -0.19
C GLY A 75 4.48 -15.62 -0.85
N CYS A 76 5.19 -15.80 -1.96
CA CYS A 76 5.32 -17.12 -2.61
C CYS A 76 6.03 -18.13 -1.70
N ALA A 77 7.12 -17.73 -1.04
CA ALA A 77 7.88 -18.60 -0.14
C ALA A 77 7.04 -19.11 1.03
N ILE A 78 6.18 -18.25 1.61
CA ILE A 78 5.22 -18.66 2.66
C ILE A 78 4.27 -19.72 2.12
N SER A 79 3.63 -19.48 0.97
CA SER A 79 2.69 -20.43 0.38
C SER A 79 3.36 -21.78 0.06
N PHE A 80 4.59 -21.78 -0.44
CA PHE A 80 5.34 -23.03 -0.67
C PHE A 80 5.73 -23.72 0.64
N THR A 81 6.08 -22.98 1.68
CA THR A 81 6.42 -23.54 3.00
C THR A 81 5.20 -24.19 3.64
N ASP A 82 4.04 -23.54 3.58
CA ASP A 82 2.77 -24.09 4.07
C ASP A 82 2.44 -25.42 3.38
N ILE A 83 2.49 -25.44 2.05
CA ILE A 83 2.28 -26.66 1.25
C ILE A 83 3.31 -27.74 1.62
N ARG A 84 4.59 -27.38 1.78
CA ARG A 84 5.65 -28.33 2.08
C ARG A 84 5.50 -28.95 3.47
N VAL A 85 5.26 -28.15 4.50
CA VAL A 85 5.09 -28.65 5.89
C VAL A 85 3.85 -29.54 5.98
N LEU A 86 2.76 -29.14 5.30
CA LEU A 86 1.47 -29.79 5.44
C LEU A 86 1.20 -30.93 4.43
N LEU A 87 1.97 -31.04 3.34
CA LEU A 87 1.83 -32.17 2.41
C LEU A 87 3.10 -33.03 2.27
N ILE A 88 4.30 -32.47 2.44
CA ILE A 88 5.55 -33.13 2.03
C ILE A 88 6.41 -33.58 3.21
N HIS A 89 6.47 -32.84 4.32
CA HIS A 89 7.53 -32.99 5.33
C HIS A 89 7.11 -33.52 6.69
N SER A 90 6.00 -34.24 6.80
CA SER A 90 5.70 -34.97 8.03
C SER A 90 6.18 -36.40 7.92
N ASP A 91 7.00 -36.83 8.87
CA ASP A 91 7.05 -38.23 9.26
C ASP A 91 5.61 -38.76 9.33
N ALA A 92 5.32 -39.86 8.63
CA ALA A 92 3.98 -40.47 8.56
C ALA A 92 3.42 -40.90 9.94
N SER A 93 4.17 -40.67 11.02
CA SER A 93 3.83 -40.95 12.42
C SER A 93 3.12 -39.80 13.15
N ARG A 94 3.11 -38.57 12.64
CA ARG A 94 2.42 -37.43 13.30
C ARG A 94 0.98 -37.25 12.80
N SER A 95 0.06 -36.99 13.74
CA SER A 95 -1.33 -36.68 13.42
C SER A 95 -1.45 -35.35 12.66
N LEU A 96 -2.54 -35.15 11.90
CA LEU A 96 -2.80 -33.90 11.19
C LEU A 96 -2.88 -32.69 12.15
N GLY A 97 -3.43 -32.87 13.34
CA GLY A 97 -3.50 -31.82 14.37
C GLY A 97 -2.11 -31.39 14.89
N ASP A 98 -1.20 -32.33 15.13
CA ASP A 98 0.18 -32.00 15.57
C ASP A 98 0.95 -31.18 14.51
N ARG A 99 0.59 -31.39 13.23
CA ARG A 99 1.20 -30.68 12.10
C ARG A 99 0.69 -29.25 12.00
N GLU A 100 -0.59 -29.03 12.26
CA GLU A 100 -1.19 -27.68 12.33
C GLU A 100 -0.55 -26.85 13.45
N ILE A 101 -0.39 -27.44 14.64
CA ILE A 101 0.28 -26.77 15.77
C ILE A 101 1.74 -26.41 15.43
N THR A 102 2.45 -27.30 14.74
CA THR A 102 3.84 -27.04 14.30
C THR A 102 3.88 -25.91 13.26
N LEU A 103 2.91 -25.86 12.34
CA LEU A 103 2.81 -24.82 11.32
C LEU A 103 2.53 -23.44 11.95
N ASP A 104 1.63 -23.38 12.92
CA ASP A 104 1.32 -22.13 13.63
C ASP A 104 2.52 -21.61 14.42
N GLY A 105 3.27 -22.52 15.06
CA GLY A 105 4.55 -22.20 15.69
C GLY A 105 5.55 -21.61 14.69
N LEU A 106 5.71 -22.21 13.52
CA LEU A 106 6.61 -21.72 12.46
C LEU A 106 6.15 -20.38 11.87
N ARG A 107 4.83 -20.17 11.69
CA ARG A 107 4.26 -18.90 11.20
C ARG A 107 4.59 -17.73 12.14
N SER A 108 4.58 -17.97 13.45
CA SER A 108 4.92 -16.95 14.46
C SER A 108 6.39 -16.50 14.43
N VAL A 109 7.31 -17.38 14.00
CA VAL A 109 8.77 -17.11 13.93
C VAL A 109 9.21 -16.76 12.49
N ASN A 110 8.27 -16.68 11.55
CA ASN A 110 8.60 -16.68 10.14
C ASN A 110 9.23 -15.35 9.68
N HIS A 111 10.51 -15.38 9.34
CA HIS A 111 11.25 -14.26 8.75
C HIS A 111 10.56 -13.67 7.50
N PHE A 112 9.81 -14.47 6.73
CA PHE A 112 9.08 -13.97 5.57
C PHE A 112 7.95 -13.01 5.92
N ASN A 113 7.23 -13.23 7.04
CA ASN A 113 6.19 -12.31 7.50
C ASN A 113 6.79 -10.95 7.89
N LEU A 114 7.96 -10.98 8.55
CA LEU A 114 8.70 -9.78 8.88
C LEU A 114 9.13 -9.00 7.62
N ILE A 115 9.63 -9.69 6.59
CA ILE A 115 9.99 -9.06 5.31
C ILE A 115 8.77 -8.42 4.65
N ILE A 116 7.62 -9.12 4.62
CA ILE A 116 6.37 -8.58 4.06
C ILE A 116 5.91 -7.34 4.82
N ALA A 117 5.95 -7.37 6.16
CA ALA A 117 5.56 -6.24 6.99
C ALA A 117 6.43 -5.02 6.69
N TRP A 118 7.76 -5.16 6.73
CA TRP A 118 8.67 -4.05 6.46
C TRP A 118 8.57 -3.51 5.03
N THR A 119 8.52 -4.39 4.02
CA THR A 119 8.41 -3.95 2.62
C THR A 119 7.11 -3.21 2.36
N SER A 120 5.99 -3.67 2.94
CA SER A 120 4.69 -3.00 2.86
C SER A 120 4.72 -1.62 3.54
N THR A 121 5.31 -1.54 4.73
CA THR A 121 5.44 -0.29 5.47
C THR A 121 6.33 0.72 4.77
N ILE A 122 7.45 0.29 4.18
CA ILE A 122 8.30 1.20 3.40
C ILE A 122 7.54 1.73 2.17
N ASN A 123 6.79 0.87 1.47
CA ASN A 123 5.96 1.31 0.34
C ASN A 123 4.89 2.32 0.77
N LEU A 124 4.25 2.09 1.93
CA LEU A 124 3.27 3.02 2.51
C LEU A 124 3.91 4.36 2.86
N LEU A 125 5.05 4.35 3.54
CA LEU A 125 5.79 5.55 3.91
C LEU A 125 6.20 6.38 2.70
N ILE A 126 6.63 5.74 1.60
CA ILE A 126 6.96 6.44 0.36
C ILE A 126 5.70 7.09 -0.23
N ALA A 127 4.56 6.38 -0.24
CA ALA A 127 3.29 6.92 -0.73
C ALA A 127 2.81 8.11 0.10
N ASP A 128 2.84 7.99 1.43
CA ASP A 128 2.43 9.04 2.37
C ASP A 128 3.34 10.27 2.27
N THR A 129 4.65 10.04 2.22
CA THR A 129 5.64 11.10 2.06
C THR A 129 5.40 11.88 0.77
N LEU A 130 5.05 11.20 -0.32
CA LEU A 130 4.71 11.86 -1.59
C LEU A 130 3.45 12.71 -1.47
N VAL A 131 2.41 12.23 -0.77
CA VAL A 131 1.17 12.99 -0.56
C VAL A 131 1.44 14.25 0.27
N ILE A 132 2.16 14.11 1.38
CA ILE A 132 2.52 15.22 2.28
C ILE A 132 3.44 16.22 1.59
N TRP A 133 4.42 15.74 0.82
CA TRP A 133 5.30 16.62 0.04
C TRP A 133 4.53 17.50 -0.93
N ARG A 134 3.46 16.99 -1.57
CA ARG A 134 2.61 17.78 -2.46
C ARG A 134 1.81 18.84 -1.71
N ALA A 135 1.21 18.47 -0.57
CA ALA A 135 0.52 19.43 0.29
C ALA A 135 1.48 20.54 0.76
N TRP A 136 2.67 20.16 1.22
CA TRP A 136 3.73 21.09 1.61
C TRP A 136 4.17 22.02 0.47
N ALA A 137 4.38 21.47 -0.73
CA ALA A 137 4.83 22.23 -1.90
C ALA A 137 3.83 23.31 -2.34
N ILE A 138 2.53 23.05 -2.17
CA ILE A 138 1.48 24.03 -2.48
C ILE A 138 1.48 25.16 -1.45
N TRP A 139 1.82 24.89 -0.19
CA TRP A 139 1.77 25.85 0.92
C TRP A 139 3.10 26.59 1.16
N ARG A 140 3.94 26.73 0.14
CA ARG A 140 5.29 27.36 0.19
C ARG A 140 5.40 28.78 0.78
N GLY A 141 4.31 29.47 1.07
CA GLY A 141 4.31 30.81 1.69
C GLY A 141 3.86 30.87 3.15
N ASN A 142 3.30 29.79 3.73
CA ASN A 142 2.80 29.79 5.10
C ASN A 142 3.63 28.82 5.96
N LYS A 143 4.58 29.38 6.74
CA LYS A 143 5.50 28.61 7.59
C LYS A 143 4.76 27.72 8.60
N LEU A 144 3.63 28.18 9.14
CA LEU A 144 2.83 27.40 10.08
C LEU A 144 2.23 26.16 9.40
N ALA A 145 1.63 26.33 8.22
CA ALA A 145 1.09 25.21 7.46
C ALA A 145 2.19 24.20 7.08
N GLN A 146 3.37 24.68 6.71
CA GLN A 146 4.51 23.81 6.42
C GLN A 146 4.96 23.00 7.66
N LEU A 147 5.03 23.65 8.83
CA LEU A 147 5.38 22.99 10.08
C LEU A 147 4.36 21.90 10.44
N ILE A 148 3.06 22.17 10.26
CA ILE A 148 1.99 21.20 10.48
C ILE A 148 2.17 19.96 9.59
N TRP A 149 2.43 20.13 8.28
CA TRP A 149 2.64 18.99 7.37
C TRP A 149 3.87 18.16 7.73
N ILE A 150 4.96 18.81 8.15
CA ILE A 150 6.18 18.12 8.59
C ILE A 150 5.89 17.34 9.88
N ALA A 151 5.20 17.94 10.85
CA ALA A 151 4.83 17.29 12.10
C ALA A 151 3.93 16.06 11.85
N LEU A 152 2.89 16.22 11.02
CA LEU A 152 2.00 15.12 10.65
C LEU A 152 2.74 13.98 9.95
N GLY A 153 3.64 14.29 9.02
CA GLY A 153 4.44 13.29 8.31
C GLY A 153 5.41 12.56 9.22
N LEU A 154 6.05 13.27 10.15
CA LEU A 154 6.94 12.67 11.14
C LEU A 154 6.17 11.76 12.10
N SER A 155 5.04 12.23 12.65
CA SER A 155 4.17 11.43 13.51
C SER A 155 3.70 10.17 12.79
N ASN A 156 3.19 10.29 11.56
CA ASN A 156 2.76 9.15 10.77
C ASN A 156 3.90 8.15 10.53
N THR A 157 5.11 8.63 10.26
CA THR A 157 6.29 7.78 10.08
C THR A 157 6.62 7.01 11.35
N VAL A 158 6.62 7.69 12.51
CA VAL A 158 6.87 7.06 13.81
C VAL A 158 5.82 5.99 14.10
N PHE A 159 4.53 6.27 13.92
CA PHE A 159 3.46 5.28 14.12
C PHE A 159 3.61 4.06 13.22
N ASN A 160 3.96 4.25 11.94
CA ASN A 160 4.21 3.16 11.01
C ASN A 160 5.41 2.29 11.40
N ILE A 161 6.49 2.89 11.89
CA ILE A 161 7.67 2.14 12.34
C ILE A 161 7.37 1.39 13.64
N LEU A 162 6.74 2.05 14.62
CA LEU A 162 6.35 1.44 15.89
C LEU A 162 5.37 0.29 15.69
N SER A 163 4.46 0.42 14.72
CA SER A 163 3.53 -0.64 14.33
C SER A 163 4.26 -1.93 13.97
N VAL A 164 5.24 -1.85 13.06
CA VAL A 164 5.98 -3.04 12.61
C VAL A 164 6.90 -3.58 13.69
N THR A 165 7.52 -2.73 14.51
CA THR A 165 8.42 -3.22 15.56
C THR A 165 7.65 -3.80 16.73
N ILE A 166 6.69 -3.10 17.31
CA ILE A 166 6.03 -3.53 18.55
C ILE A 166 5.07 -4.69 18.31
N TRP A 167 4.25 -4.65 17.25
CA TRP A 167 3.19 -5.65 17.05
C TRP A 167 3.68 -6.97 16.44
N ASN A 168 4.88 -7.01 15.84
CA ASN A 168 5.50 -8.28 15.47
C ASN A 168 6.19 -8.99 16.65
N PHE A 169 6.42 -8.31 17.79
CA PHE A 169 7.12 -8.88 18.95
C PHE A 169 6.21 -9.17 20.16
N ASN A 170 5.14 -8.41 20.35
CA ASN A 170 4.19 -8.66 21.44
C ASN A 170 3.05 -9.54 20.90
N GLY A 171 3.00 -10.79 21.36
CA GLY A 171 2.09 -11.85 20.89
C GLY A 171 0.57 -11.54 20.95
N PRO A 172 -0.30 -12.55 20.83
CA PRO A 172 -1.68 -12.46 20.31
C PRO A 172 -2.74 -11.71 21.15
N GLY A 173 -2.35 -10.81 22.05
CA GLY A 173 -3.27 -10.06 22.93
C GLY A 173 -3.75 -8.70 22.42
N ALA A 174 -3.25 -8.21 21.28
CA ALA A 174 -3.64 -6.91 20.73
C ALA A 174 -4.97 -6.98 19.97
N THR A 175 -5.87 -6.00 20.18
CA THR A 175 -7.12 -5.93 19.42
C THR A 175 -6.84 -5.65 17.94
N TYR A 176 -7.67 -6.15 17.03
CA TYR A 176 -7.46 -5.90 15.59
C TYR A 176 -7.48 -4.42 15.21
N ILE A 177 -8.19 -3.59 15.98
CA ILE A 177 -8.16 -2.14 15.82
C ILE A 177 -6.76 -1.62 16.09
N GLU A 178 -6.12 -2.05 17.19
CA GLU A 178 -4.73 -1.68 17.51
C GLU A 178 -3.77 -2.05 16.38
N GLN A 179 -3.90 -3.25 15.82
CA GLN A 179 -3.04 -3.72 14.72
C GLN A 179 -3.20 -2.89 13.43
N ASN A 180 -4.36 -2.28 13.19
CA ASN A 180 -4.66 -1.49 11.99
C ASN A 180 -4.59 0.03 12.21
N LEU A 181 -4.22 0.51 13.40
CA LEU A 181 -4.13 1.95 13.71
C LEU A 181 -3.20 2.70 12.76
N TYR A 182 -2.10 2.10 12.34
CA TYR A 182 -1.16 2.73 11.42
C TYR A 182 -1.79 3.02 10.04
N LEU A 183 -2.66 2.12 9.55
CA LEU A 183 -3.40 2.32 8.30
C LEU A 183 -4.41 3.46 8.44
N LEU A 184 -5.09 3.54 9.59
CA LEU A 184 -6.06 4.61 9.89
C LEU A 184 -5.37 5.98 9.95
N ILE A 185 -4.25 6.07 10.68
CA ILE A 185 -3.49 7.32 10.81
C ILE A 185 -2.97 7.75 9.44
N SER A 186 -2.38 6.83 8.68
CA SER A 186 -1.93 7.08 7.30
C SER A 186 -3.09 7.58 6.43
N PHE A 187 -4.26 6.93 6.50
CA PHE A 187 -5.45 7.33 5.75
C PHE A 187 -5.91 8.75 6.11
N ILE A 188 -6.00 9.06 7.40
CA ILE A 188 -6.41 10.40 7.88
C ILE A 188 -5.44 11.46 7.37
N VAL A 189 -4.13 11.22 7.48
CA VAL A 189 -3.11 12.17 7.01
C VAL A 189 -3.21 12.38 5.50
N ASN A 190 -3.40 11.32 4.73
CA ASN A 190 -3.56 11.40 3.27
C ASN A 190 -4.86 12.09 2.86
N ALA A 191 -5.96 11.84 3.57
CA ALA A 191 -7.23 12.50 3.35
C ALA A 191 -7.14 14.00 3.64
N LEU A 192 -6.55 14.39 4.79
CA LEU A 192 -6.33 15.79 5.15
C LEU A 192 -5.45 16.51 4.12
N ALA A 193 -4.36 15.86 3.69
CA ALA A 193 -3.48 16.40 2.65
C ALA A 193 -4.22 16.60 1.33
N THR A 194 -5.00 15.60 0.90
CA THR A 194 -5.79 15.67 -0.34
C THR A 194 -6.85 16.78 -0.27
N VAL A 195 -7.56 16.90 0.85
CA VAL A 195 -8.54 17.98 1.08
C VAL A 195 -7.85 19.35 1.06
N ALA A 196 -6.69 19.50 1.68
CA ALA A 196 -5.94 20.75 1.69
C ALA A 196 -5.43 21.15 0.29
N ILE A 197 -5.00 20.17 -0.52
CA ILE A 197 -4.64 20.35 -1.92
C ILE A 197 -5.88 20.81 -2.72
N ALA A 198 -7.01 20.11 -2.58
CA ALA A 198 -8.26 20.40 -3.27
C ALA A 198 -8.81 21.80 -2.93
N TYR A 199 -8.80 22.16 -1.65
CA TYR A 199 -9.23 23.47 -1.17
C TYR A 199 -8.43 24.60 -1.81
N LYS A 200 -7.11 24.44 -1.89
CA LYS A 200 -6.24 25.44 -2.50
C LYS A 200 -6.42 25.51 -4.03
N ALA A 201 -6.63 24.37 -4.67
CA ALA A 201 -6.98 24.31 -6.09
C ALA A 201 -8.30 25.05 -6.37
N TRP A 202 -9.30 24.87 -5.50
CA TRP A 202 -10.59 25.55 -5.60
C TRP A 202 -10.46 27.07 -5.43
N ILE A 203 -9.72 27.55 -4.42
CA ILE A 203 -9.47 28.99 -4.25
C ILE A 203 -8.80 29.59 -5.49
N HIS A 204 -7.77 28.92 -6.00
CA HIS A 204 -7.05 29.41 -7.19
C HIS A 204 -7.96 29.43 -8.43
N SER A 205 -8.78 28.39 -8.62
CA SER A 205 -9.79 28.35 -9.68
C SER A 205 -10.82 29.46 -9.53
N ARG A 206 -11.27 29.75 -8.31
CA ARG A 206 -12.25 30.81 -8.05
C ARG A 206 -11.66 32.18 -8.36
N ALA A 207 -10.46 32.47 -7.86
CA ALA A 207 -9.76 33.74 -8.15
C ALA A 207 -9.56 33.93 -9.66
N THR A 208 -9.09 32.89 -10.37
CA THR A 208 -8.88 32.97 -11.82
C THR A 208 -10.19 32.99 -12.62
N SER A 209 -11.28 32.38 -12.15
CA SER A 209 -12.60 32.48 -12.81
C SER A 209 -13.29 33.83 -12.59
N VAL A 210 -13.07 34.47 -11.44
CA VAL A 210 -13.64 35.77 -11.09
C VAL A 210 -12.89 36.90 -11.80
N PHE A 211 -11.55 36.83 -11.89
CA PHE A 211 -10.74 37.78 -12.65
C PHE A 211 -10.59 37.43 -14.15
N GLY A 212 -10.97 36.21 -14.54
CA GLY A 212 -10.69 35.64 -15.87
C GLY A 212 -11.57 36.17 -17.00
N LYS A 213 -12.78 36.67 -16.73
CA LYS A 213 -13.59 37.26 -17.82
C LYS A 213 -12.97 38.54 -18.41
N GLU A 214 -12.12 39.23 -17.67
CA GLU A 214 -11.55 40.51 -18.08
C GLU A 214 -10.07 40.37 -18.54
N TYR A 215 -9.34 39.37 -18.03
CA TYR A 215 -7.91 39.19 -18.31
C TYR A 215 -7.60 38.15 -19.42
N GLN A 216 -8.59 37.37 -19.86
CA GLN A 216 -8.41 36.29 -20.84
C GLN A 216 -8.20 36.79 -22.28
N ARG A 217 -8.22 38.10 -22.53
CA ARG A 217 -7.99 38.69 -23.85
C ARG A 217 -6.51 39.03 -24.16
N SER A 218 -5.60 39.04 -23.18
CA SER A 218 -4.23 39.58 -23.39
C SER A 218 -3.04 38.72 -22.99
N SER A 219 -3.19 37.50 -22.45
CA SER A 219 -2.02 36.69 -22.06
C SER A 219 -2.16 35.22 -22.45
N GLY A 220 -1.62 34.89 -23.62
CA GLY A 220 -1.60 33.55 -24.23
C GLY A 220 -0.72 32.50 -23.53
N GLY A 221 -0.51 32.58 -22.21
CA GLY A 221 0.34 31.62 -21.53
C GLY A 221 0.11 31.55 -20.02
N ARG A 222 -0.85 30.72 -19.58
CA ARG A 222 -0.82 30.00 -18.26
C ARG A 222 -1.96 28.98 -17.96
N PRO A 223 -2.45 28.14 -18.89
CA PRO A 223 -3.38 27.05 -18.53
C PRO A 223 -2.73 25.78 -17.91
N ARG A 224 -1.40 25.68 -17.81
CA ARG A 224 -0.72 24.42 -17.46
C ARG A 224 -0.72 24.08 -15.97
N VAL A 225 -0.49 25.06 -15.09
CA VAL A 225 -0.39 24.83 -13.64
C VAL A 225 -1.74 24.38 -13.05
N GLY A 226 -2.85 24.94 -13.54
CA GLY A 226 -4.20 24.55 -13.11
C GLY A 226 -4.53 23.10 -13.47
N LYS A 227 -4.18 22.65 -14.68
CA LYS A 227 -4.39 21.25 -15.12
C LYS A 227 -3.59 20.25 -14.27
N ILE A 228 -2.32 20.55 -13.98
CA ILE A 228 -1.47 19.68 -13.14
C ILE A 228 -2.08 19.56 -11.74
N LEU A 229 -2.47 20.67 -11.14
CA LEU A 229 -3.05 20.69 -9.80
C LEU A 229 -4.33 19.86 -9.71
N TRP A 230 -5.14 19.88 -10.77
CA TRP A 230 -6.36 19.08 -10.87
C TRP A 230 -6.06 17.58 -10.95
N VAL A 231 -5.15 17.16 -11.84
CA VAL A 231 -4.73 15.75 -11.99
C VAL A 231 -4.14 15.21 -10.68
N VAL A 232 -3.33 16.03 -10.00
CA VAL A 232 -2.76 15.66 -8.69
C VAL A 232 -3.86 15.50 -7.64
N THR A 233 -4.86 16.36 -7.63
CA THR A 233 -5.99 16.27 -6.71
C THR A 233 -6.82 15.01 -6.96
N GLU A 234 -7.16 14.76 -8.22
CA GLU A 234 -7.94 13.60 -8.65
C GLU A 234 -7.25 12.28 -8.28
N SER A 235 -5.95 12.16 -8.57
CA SER A 235 -5.17 10.98 -8.17
C SER A 235 -5.10 10.78 -6.65
N GLY A 236 -5.04 11.86 -5.87
CA GLY A 236 -5.08 11.79 -4.40
C GLY A 236 -6.42 11.30 -3.85
N VAL A 237 -7.53 11.72 -4.46
CA VAL A 237 -8.88 11.26 -4.09
C VAL A 237 -9.03 9.76 -4.37
N VAL A 238 -8.62 9.29 -5.55
CA VAL A 238 -8.65 7.87 -5.89
C VAL A 238 -7.81 7.06 -4.90
N PHE A 239 -6.62 7.53 -4.56
CA PHE A 239 -5.78 6.88 -3.56
C PHE A 239 -6.45 6.80 -2.18
N CYS A 240 -7.08 7.89 -1.72
CA CYS A 240 -7.81 7.89 -0.45
C CYS A 240 -9.00 6.91 -0.46
N ILE A 241 -9.74 6.81 -1.58
CA ILE A 241 -10.85 5.86 -1.70
C ILE A 241 -10.35 4.42 -1.60
N ILE A 242 -9.26 4.09 -2.32
CA ILE A 242 -8.66 2.75 -2.27
C ILE A 242 -8.16 2.43 -0.85
N GLN A 243 -7.46 3.37 -0.21
CA GLN A 243 -6.94 3.19 1.15
C GLN A 243 -8.08 3.05 2.17
N GLY A 244 -9.13 3.86 2.07
CA GLY A 244 -10.30 3.78 2.94
C GLY A 244 -11.07 2.48 2.75
N ALA A 245 -11.25 2.01 1.51
CA ALA A 245 -11.87 0.72 1.22
C ALA A 245 -11.04 -0.43 1.80
N PHE A 246 -9.72 -0.40 1.62
CA PHE A 246 -8.81 -1.40 2.19
C PHE A 246 -8.91 -1.44 3.72
N PHE A 247 -8.90 -0.28 4.38
CA PHE A 247 -9.07 -0.18 5.83
C PHE A 247 -10.44 -0.72 6.29
N ALA A 248 -11.54 -0.34 5.62
CA ALA A 248 -12.87 -0.79 5.96
C ALA A 248 -13.03 -2.31 5.84
N ILE A 249 -12.49 -2.90 4.76
CA ILE A 249 -12.50 -4.35 4.56
C ILE A 249 -11.65 -5.05 5.62
N SER A 250 -10.48 -4.49 5.97
CA SER A 250 -9.63 -5.02 7.04
C SER A 250 -10.41 -5.13 8.35
N ILE A 251 -11.06 -4.05 8.78
CA ILE A 251 -11.88 -4.04 10.00
C ILE A 251 -13.08 -5.00 9.91
N ALA A 252 -13.77 -5.03 8.77
CA ALA A 252 -14.91 -5.94 8.58
C ALA A 252 -14.48 -7.41 8.70
N SER A 253 -13.32 -7.76 8.13
CA SER A 253 -12.75 -9.11 8.23
C SER A 253 -12.38 -9.46 9.68
N SER A 254 -11.88 -8.48 10.45
CA SER A 254 -11.54 -8.65 11.86
C SER A 254 -12.77 -8.92 12.72
N ILE A 255 -13.84 -8.15 12.54
CA ILE A 255 -15.09 -8.35 13.30
C ILE A 255 -15.68 -9.72 12.99
N SER A 256 -15.67 -10.11 11.71
CA SER A 256 -16.18 -11.41 11.26
C SER A 256 -15.40 -12.60 11.82
N SER A 257 -14.14 -12.41 12.24
CA SER A 257 -13.32 -13.46 12.86
C SER A 257 -13.76 -13.80 14.30
N SER A 258 -14.45 -12.88 14.98
CA SER A 258 -14.99 -13.11 16.33
C SER A 258 -16.28 -13.93 16.33
N ASP A 259 -16.97 -13.97 15.19
CA ASP A 259 -18.16 -14.80 14.98
C ASP A 259 -17.74 -16.14 14.36
N SER A 260 -17.91 -17.23 15.11
CA SER A 260 -17.48 -18.60 14.74
C SER A 260 -18.15 -19.19 13.49
N SER A 261 -19.05 -18.46 12.83
CA SER A 261 -19.81 -18.89 11.65
C SER A 261 -19.35 -18.23 10.33
N THR A 262 -18.42 -17.26 10.37
CA THR A 262 -18.01 -16.46 9.20
C THR A 262 -16.51 -16.54 8.87
N THR A 263 -15.93 -17.73 8.97
CA THR A 263 -14.53 -18.04 8.57
C THR A 263 -14.19 -17.65 7.13
N SER A 264 -15.20 -17.59 6.24
CA SER A 264 -14.99 -17.32 4.80
C SER A 264 -14.47 -15.92 4.47
N LEU A 265 -14.87 -14.87 5.18
CA LEU A 265 -14.43 -13.50 4.87
C LEU A 265 -12.98 -13.24 5.27
N LEU A 266 -12.57 -13.77 6.42
CA LEU A 266 -11.20 -13.66 6.92
C LEU A 266 -10.22 -14.40 5.99
N GLU A 267 -10.59 -15.61 5.55
CA GLU A 267 -9.81 -16.39 4.59
C GLU A 267 -9.64 -15.65 3.27
N VAL A 268 -10.73 -15.11 2.70
CA VAL A 268 -10.67 -14.33 1.46
C VAL A 268 -9.82 -13.07 1.63
N PHE A 269 -9.93 -12.40 2.78
CA PHE A 269 -9.12 -11.21 3.07
C PHE A 269 -7.62 -11.53 3.06
N HIS A 270 -7.19 -12.53 3.82
CA HIS A 270 -5.78 -12.90 3.90
C HIS A 270 -5.25 -13.51 2.59
N ALA A 271 -6.06 -14.31 1.89
CA ALA A 271 -5.63 -14.98 0.67
C ALA A 271 -5.54 -14.03 -0.53
N ILE A 272 -6.45 -13.06 -0.63
CA ILE A 272 -6.64 -12.25 -1.84
C ILE A 272 -6.46 -10.77 -1.56
N ILE A 273 -7.25 -10.20 -0.64
CA ILE A 273 -7.37 -8.74 -0.51
C ILE A 273 -6.11 -8.10 0.07
N GLN A 274 -5.57 -8.67 1.14
CA GLN A 274 -4.34 -8.21 1.77
C GLN A 274 -3.14 -8.20 0.80
N PRO A 275 -2.76 -9.32 0.14
CA PRO A 275 -1.63 -9.32 -0.77
C PRO A 275 -1.86 -8.43 -2.01
N PHE A 276 -3.11 -8.32 -2.46
CA PHE A 276 -3.48 -7.40 -3.55
C PHE A 276 -3.27 -5.93 -3.16
N GLY A 277 -3.71 -5.53 -1.96
CA GLY A 277 -3.53 -4.17 -1.45
C GLY A 277 -2.05 -3.77 -1.36
N ILE A 278 -1.19 -4.69 -0.92
CA ILE A 278 0.25 -4.47 -0.82
C ILE A 278 0.87 -4.19 -2.21
N ILE A 279 0.41 -4.89 -3.25
CA ILE A 279 0.90 -4.72 -4.62
C ILE A 279 0.35 -3.46 -5.28
N ILE A 280 -0.88 -3.05 -4.98
CA ILE A 280 -1.45 -1.82 -5.52
C ILE A 280 -0.78 -0.57 -4.95
N LEU A 281 -0.41 -0.59 -3.68
CA LEU A 281 0.17 0.56 -2.98
C LEU A 281 1.30 1.28 -3.76
N PRO A 282 2.32 0.60 -4.30
CA PRO A 282 3.40 1.24 -5.06
C PRO A 282 2.98 1.76 -6.44
N TYR A 283 1.81 1.40 -6.99
CA TYR A 283 1.35 1.95 -8.27
C TYR A 283 1.18 3.46 -8.20
N TYR A 284 0.64 3.95 -7.09
CA TYR A 284 0.29 5.35 -6.97
C TYR A 284 1.52 6.28 -7.09
N PRO A 285 2.61 6.09 -6.31
CA PRO A 285 3.82 6.88 -6.50
C PRO A 285 4.42 6.73 -7.92
N THR A 286 4.41 5.52 -8.48
CA THR A 286 4.94 5.25 -9.82
C THR A 286 4.18 6.04 -10.90
N VAL A 287 2.86 6.03 -10.87
CA VAL A 287 2.03 6.81 -11.81
C VAL A 287 2.28 8.30 -11.63
N VAL A 288 2.40 8.78 -10.39
CA VAL A 288 2.72 10.20 -10.14
C VAL A 288 4.09 10.56 -10.73
N PHE A 289 5.11 9.71 -10.61
CA PHE A 289 6.42 9.98 -11.22
C PHE A 289 6.36 10.01 -12.76
N ILE A 290 5.61 9.10 -13.38
CA ILE A 290 5.40 9.10 -14.83
C ILE A 290 4.73 10.41 -15.26
N VAL A 291 3.60 10.76 -14.64
CA VAL A 291 2.83 11.96 -14.99
C VAL A 291 3.67 13.22 -14.75
N ALA A 292 4.39 13.32 -13.63
CA ALA A 292 5.23 14.47 -13.33
C ALA A 292 6.33 14.69 -14.37
N ASN A 293 6.97 13.61 -14.86
CA ASN A 293 8.00 13.70 -15.89
C ASN A 293 7.44 13.99 -17.28
N LEU A 294 6.28 13.42 -17.63
CA LEU A 294 5.65 13.69 -18.92
C LEU A 294 5.17 15.14 -19.01
N VAL A 295 4.54 15.66 -17.96
CA VAL A 295 4.02 17.03 -17.98
C VAL A 295 5.14 18.06 -17.83
N GLY A 296 6.21 17.75 -17.08
CA GLY A 296 7.37 18.64 -16.95
C GLY A 296 8.15 18.88 -18.25
N ARG A 297 7.94 18.07 -19.30
CA ARG A 297 8.61 18.18 -20.60
C ARG A 297 7.89 19.10 -21.60
N PHE A 298 6.65 19.50 -21.37
CA PHE A 298 5.85 20.32 -22.31
C PHE A 298 5.76 21.77 -21.88
#